data_AF-W7AWB0-F1
#
_entry.id   AF-W7AWB0-F1
#
_cell.length_a   1.000
_cell.length_b   1.000
_cell.length_c   1.000
_cell.angle_alpha   90.00
_cell.angle_beta   90.00
_cell.angle_gamma   90.00
#
_symmetry.space_group_name_H-M   'P 1'
#
loop_
_entity.id
_entity.type
_entity.pdbx_description
1 polymer ?
#
loop_
_entity_poly.entity_id
_entity_poly.type
_entity_poly.pdbx_seq_one_letter_code
_entity_poly.pdbx_strand_id
1 'polypeptide(L)'
;MLLRISQKKVNDEEQKTRKSKPYVTYGFILLQALYFIWVFLKDSSLNTYTLVEWGAKFNPLIYEGEWWRFISPIFLHAGLMHIAANCLMIYIVGPWAERLYGKVRYAFILILGGIAGNIASFALNNSVSVGSSTAVFALFGCLLLSRCFKTTFICENNRSEYCCSCCYKSCTRFIYAKC
;
A
#
# COMPACT_ATOMS: atom_id res chain seq x y z
N MET A 1 -34.80 4.78 -26.11
CA MET A 1 -34.24 6.10 -25.71
C MET A 1 -33.56 6.06 -24.33
N LEU A 2 -34.23 5.54 -23.30
CA LEU A 2 -33.70 5.46 -21.92
C LEU A 2 -32.38 4.65 -21.79
N LEU A 3 -32.26 3.50 -22.49
CA LEU A 3 -31.03 2.69 -22.47
C LEU A 3 -29.81 3.44 -23.01
N ARG A 4 -29.98 4.30 -24.04
CA ARG A 4 -28.90 5.12 -24.59
C ARG A 4 -28.46 6.22 -23.62
N ILE A 5 -29.39 6.80 -22.87
CA ILE A 5 -29.08 7.81 -21.84
C ILE A 5 -28.32 7.17 -20.68
N SER A 6 -28.72 5.96 -20.25
CA SER A 6 -28.01 5.21 -19.21
C SER A 6 -26.60 4.83 -19.63
N GLN A 7 -26.41 4.30 -20.86
CA GLN A 7 -25.08 3.96 -21.36
C GLN A 7 -24.16 5.18 -21.50
N LYS A 8 -24.70 6.32 -21.94
CA LYS A 8 -23.92 7.57 -22.03
C LYS A 8 -23.44 8.03 -20.64
N LYS A 9 -24.32 8.01 -19.63
CA LYS A 9 -23.94 8.34 -18.25
C LYS A 9 -22.86 7.42 -17.69
N VAL A 10 -22.99 6.10 -17.90
CA VAL A 10 -21.98 5.12 -17.45
C VAL A 10 -20.64 5.37 -18.15
N ASN A 11 -20.64 5.59 -19.47
CA ASN A 11 -19.42 5.87 -20.22
C ASN A 11 -18.75 7.20 -19.78
N ASP A 12 -19.55 8.24 -19.51
CA ASP A 12 -19.05 9.53 -19.03
C ASP A 12 -18.44 9.42 -17.62
N GLU A 13 -19.05 8.63 -16.73
CA GLU A 13 -18.53 8.30 -15.39
C GLU A 13 -17.22 7.48 -15.47
N GLU A 14 -17.18 6.46 -16.33
CA GLU A 14 -15.99 5.65 -16.59
C GLU A 14 -14.86 6.48 -17.23
N GLN A 15 -15.19 7.42 -18.10
CA GLN A 15 -14.21 8.32 -18.71
C GLN A 15 -13.67 9.34 -17.71
N LYS A 16 -14.52 9.85 -16.81
CA LYS A 16 -14.14 10.78 -15.73
C LYS A 16 -13.23 10.11 -14.69
N THR A 17 -13.51 8.85 -14.33
CA THR A 17 -12.66 8.06 -13.43
C THR A 17 -11.31 7.74 -14.08
N ARG A 18 -11.28 7.37 -15.38
CA ARG A 18 -10.03 7.19 -16.16
C ARG A 18 -9.18 8.45 -16.26
N LYS A 19 -9.79 9.62 -16.45
CA LYS A 19 -9.08 10.91 -16.56
C LYS A 19 -8.63 11.49 -15.22
N SER A 20 -9.04 10.92 -14.08
CA SER A 20 -8.63 11.45 -12.78
C SER A 20 -7.11 11.33 -12.60
N LYS A 21 -6.47 12.46 -12.32
CA LYS A 21 -5.04 12.52 -11.97
C LYS A 21 -4.85 11.94 -10.55
N PRO A 22 -3.83 11.10 -10.33
CA PRO A 22 -3.60 10.42 -9.05
C PRO A 22 -2.91 11.37 -8.05
N TYR A 23 -3.66 12.31 -7.50
CA TYR A 23 -3.14 13.35 -6.62
C TYR A 23 -2.56 12.79 -5.33
N VAL A 24 -3.17 11.74 -4.76
CA VAL A 24 -2.71 11.16 -3.49
C VAL A 24 -1.36 10.48 -3.68
N THR A 25 -1.21 9.75 -4.79
CA THR A 25 0.06 9.10 -5.15
C THR A 25 1.20 10.12 -5.23
N TYR A 26 1.01 11.20 -6.00
CA TYR A 26 2.04 12.24 -6.14
C TYR A 26 2.30 12.98 -4.83
N GLY A 27 1.26 13.27 -4.05
CA GLY A 27 1.39 13.90 -2.74
C GLY A 27 2.20 13.04 -1.76
N PHE A 28 1.97 11.72 -1.76
CA PHE A 28 2.69 10.79 -0.90
C PHE A 28 4.17 10.63 -1.30
N ILE A 29 4.45 10.57 -2.61
CA ILE A 29 5.84 10.57 -3.11
C ILE A 29 6.55 11.88 -2.75
N LEU A 30 5.89 13.02 -2.95
CA LEU A 30 6.45 14.33 -2.64
C LEU A 30 6.77 14.45 -1.15
N LEU A 31 5.85 14.03 -0.28
CA LEU A 31 6.05 14.10 1.17
C LEU A 31 7.27 13.27 1.61
N GLN A 32 7.41 12.03 1.10
CA GLN A 32 8.59 11.22 1.36
C GLN A 32 9.89 11.86 0.86
N ALA A 33 9.87 12.43 -0.35
CA ALA A 33 11.04 13.09 -0.92
C ALA A 33 11.43 14.31 -0.10
N LEU A 34 10.47 15.16 0.29
CA LEU A 34 10.72 16.33 1.12
C LEU A 34 11.29 15.95 2.49
N TYR A 35 10.71 14.93 3.12
CA TYR A 35 11.16 14.47 4.42
C TYR A 35 12.56 13.83 4.34
N PHE A 36 12.85 13.07 3.29
CA PHE A 36 14.20 12.53 3.04
C PHE A 36 15.22 13.64 2.79
N ILE A 37 14.90 14.63 1.96
CA ILE A 37 15.77 15.78 1.72
C ILE A 37 16.04 16.52 3.04
N TRP A 38 15.01 16.71 3.87
CA TRP A 38 15.16 17.38 5.15
C TRP A 38 16.12 16.64 6.09
N VAL A 39 15.98 15.32 6.24
CA VAL A 39 16.90 14.50 7.04
C VAL A 39 18.30 14.48 6.43
N PHE A 40 18.42 14.34 5.11
CA PHE A 40 19.71 14.30 4.40
C PHE A 40 20.50 15.61 4.53
N LEU A 41 19.81 16.76 4.56
CA LEU A 41 20.44 18.07 4.80
C LEU A 41 20.94 18.24 6.24
N LYS A 42 20.38 17.49 7.20
CA LYS A 42 20.82 17.51 8.60
C LYS A 42 21.97 16.54 8.86
N ASP A 43 21.87 15.34 8.29
CA ASP A 43 22.92 14.34 8.37
C ASP A 43 22.93 13.49 7.08
N SER A 44 23.99 13.67 6.30
CA SER A 44 24.19 12.95 5.04
C SER A 44 24.63 11.50 5.25
N SER A 45 25.11 11.14 6.45
CA SER A 45 25.58 9.80 6.75
C SER A 45 24.44 8.78 6.87
N LEU A 46 23.21 9.25 7.17
CA LEU A 46 22.01 8.43 7.34
C LEU A 46 22.27 7.20 8.23
N ASN A 47 23.08 7.39 9.27
CA ASN A 47 23.42 6.33 10.21
C ASN A 47 22.18 5.86 10.98
N THR A 48 22.22 4.62 11.46
CA THR A 48 21.12 4.03 12.25
C THR A 48 20.77 4.89 13.47
N TYR A 49 21.77 5.48 14.14
CA TYR A 49 21.56 6.37 15.27
C TYR A 49 20.71 7.59 14.91
N THR A 50 21.08 8.28 13.83
CA THR A 50 20.34 9.44 13.33
C THR A 50 18.92 9.02 12.91
N LEU A 51 18.78 7.91 12.19
CA LEU A 51 17.46 7.40 11.80
C LEU A 51 16.57 7.12 13.02
N VAL A 52 17.11 6.55 14.10
CA VAL A 52 16.38 6.34 15.36
C VAL A 52 15.99 7.66 16.00
N GLU A 53 16.89 8.64 16.05
CA GLU A 53 16.58 9.98 16.58
C GLU A 53 15.42 10.64 15.82
N TRP A 54 15.41 10.54 14.48
CA TRP A 54 14.36 11.12 13.64
C TRP A 54 13.05 10.32 13.60
N GLY A 55 12.98 9.19 14.32
CA GLY A 55 11.73 8.44 14.49
C GLY A 55 11.67 7.11 13.75
N ALA A 56 12.80 6.47 13.48
CA ALA A 56 12.80 5.09 13.00
C ALA A 56 12.13 4.15 14.01
N LYS A 57 11.60 3.03 13.50
CA LYS A 57 11.02 2.00 14.36
C LYS A 57 12.15 1.37 15.14
N PHE A 58 12.09 1.49 16.46
CA PHE A 58 13.04 0.89 17.40
C PHE A 58 12.29 0.35 18.60
N ASN A 59 12.35 -0.98 18.81
CA ASN A 59 11.50 -1.67 19.77
C ASN A 59 11.66 -1.17 21.22
N PRO A 60 12.88 -0.96 21.76
CA PRO A 60 13.05 -0.48 23.13
C PRO A 60 12.30 0.83 23.42
N LEU A 61 12.42 1.83 22.52
CA LEU A 61 11.74 3.11 22.70
C LEU A 61 10.22 3.01 22.53
N ILE A 62 9.74 2.05 21.73
CA ILE A 62 8.30 1.77 21.64
C ILE A 62 7.78 1.21 22.98
N TYR A 63 8.54 0.33 23.65
CA TYR A 63 8.18 -0.16 24.98
C TYR A 63 8.17 0.95 26.04
N GLU A 64 9.00 1.98 25.87
CA GLU A 64 9.02 3.18 26.73
C GLU A 64 7.86 4.15 26.47
N GLY A 65 7.00 3.87 25.48
CA GLY A 65 5.79 4.64 25.20
C GLY A 65 5.88 5.57 23.98
N GLU A 66 6.89 5.43 23.13
CA GLU A 66 7.01 6.23 21.90
C GLU A 66 6.18 5.66 20.72
N TRP A 67 4.86 5.54 20.90
CA TRP A 67 3.93 4.91 19.94
C TRP A 67 3.91 5.57 18.55
N TRP A 68 4.31 6.85 18.44
CA TRP A 68 4.42 7.54 17.15
C TRP A 68 5.44 6.88 16.21
N ARG A 69 6.36 6.06 16.74
CA ARG A 69 7.31 5.24 15.98
C ARG A 69 6.67 4.13 15.14
N PHE A 70 5.37 3.93 15.20
CA PHE A 70 4.64 3.12 14.22
C PHE A 70 4.28 3.89 12.94
N ILE A 71 4.25 5.22 13.00
CA ILE A 71 3.81 6.08 11.89
C ILE A 71 5.03 6.75 11.23
N SER A 72 5.92 7.34 12.01
CA SER A 72 7.09 8.06 11.49
C SER A 72 7.99 7.25 10.53
N PRO A 73 8.23 5.94 10.71
CA PRO A 73 9.13 5.20 9.83
C PRO A 73 8.62 5.07 8.40
N ILE A 74 7.31 5.25 8.17
CA ILE A 74 6.68 5.18 6.85
C ILE A 74 7.29 6.24 5.90
N PHE A 75 7.77 7.36 6.44
CA PHE A 75 8.33 8.47 5.65
C PHE A 75 9.87 8.51 5.67
N LEU A 76 10.51 7.86 6.66
CA LEU A 76 11.96 7.76 6.79
C LEU A 76 12.55 6.76 5.81
N HIS A 77 13.76 7.03 5.30
CA HIS A 77 14.48 6.11 4.41
C HIS A 77 15.98 6.13 4.72
N ALA A 78 16.59 4.95 4.81
CA ALA A 78 18.01 4.76 5.14
C ALA A 78 19.00 5.02 3.99
N GLY A 79 18.55 5.57 2.85
CA GLY A 79 19.44 5.83 1.72
C GLY A 79 18.71 6.18 0.43
N LEU A 80 19.46 6.73 -0.53
CA LEU A 80 18.92 7.22 -1.80
C LEU A 80 18.31 6.08 -2.64
N MET A 81 18.99 4.93 -2.73
CA MET A 81 18.47 3.78 -3.47
C MET A 81 17.20 3.22 -2.81
N HIS A 82 17.11 3.29 -1.48
CA HIS A 82 15.97 2.80 -0.73
C HIS A 82 14.71 3.66 -0.98
N ILE A 83 14.83 4.99 -0.94
CA ILE A 83 13.70 5.86 -1.30
C ILE A 83 13.36 5.75 -2.79
N ALA A 84 14.36 5.67 -3.68
CA ALA A 84 14.13 5.54 -5.12
C ALA A 84 13.30 4.29 -5.44
N ALA A 85 13.64 3.13 -4.85
CA ALA A 85 12.88 1.89 -5.05
C ALA A 85 11.43 1.99 -4.56
N ASN A 86 11.20 2.55 -3.36
CA ASN A 86 9.85 2.71 -2.82
C ASN A 86 9.00 3.69 -3.63
N CYS A 87 9.56 4.87 -3.96
CA CYS A 87 8.89 5.86 -4.78
C CYS A 87 8.59 5.33 -6.18
N LEU A 88 9.49 4.54 -6.78
CA LEU A 88 9.25 3.88 -8.06
C LEU A 88 8.07 2.90 -7.99
N MET A 89 8.01 2.06 -6.95
CA MET A 89 6.90 1.13 -6.78
C MET A 89 5.56 1.84 -6.59
N ILE A 90 5.54 2.91 -5.78
CA ILE A 90 4.35 3.73 -5.57
C ILE A 90 3.98 4.47 -6.85
N TYR A 91 4.94 4.95 -7.64
CA TYR A 91 4.67 5.61 -8.91
C TYR A 91 4.09 4.67 -9.97
N ILE A 92 4.56 3.42 -10.01
CA ILE A 92 4.05 2.42 -10.96
C ILE A 92 2.67 1.93 -10.55
N VAL A 93 2.49 1.54 -9.28
CA VAL A 93 1.27 0.85 -8.81
C VAL A 93 0.23 1.81 -8.24
N GLY A 94 0.67 2.91 -7.62
CA GLY A 94 -0.17 3.89 -6.94
C GLY A 94 -1.23 4.52 -7.84
N PRO A 95 -0.92 5.03 -9.05
CA PRO A 95 -1.94 5.62 -9.93
C PRO A 95 -3.05 4.65 -10.30
N TRP A 96 -2.69 3.38 -10.49
CA TRP A 96 -3.65 2.34 -10.81
C TRP A 96 -4.52 2.00 -9.59
N ALA A 97 -3.90 1.84 -8.43
CA ALA A 97 -4.61 1.54 -7.18
C ALA A 97 -5.50 2.71 -6.72
N GLU A 98 -5.06 3.96 -6.85
CA GLU A 98 -5.83 5.16 -6.50
C GLU A 98 -7.10 5.27 -7.35
N ARG A 99 -7.03 4.89 -8.63
CA ARG A 99 -8.20 4.82 -9.51
C ARG A 99 -9.12 3.65 -9.16
N LEU A 100 -8.56 2.51 -8.74
CA LEU A 100 -9.33 1.33 -8.38
C LEU A 100 -10.11 1.51 -7.07
N TYR A 101 -9.45 2.05 -6.03
CA TYR A 101 -10.03 2.19 -4.70
C TYR A 101 -10.67 3.56 -4.45
N GLY A 102 -10.31 4.56 -5.25
CA GLY A 102 -10.61 5.96 -4.97
C GLY A 102 -9.62 6.56 -3.97
N LYS A 103 -9.49 7.90 -4.04
CA LYS A 103 -8.47 8.69 -3.33
C LYS A 103 -8.43 8.43 -1.82
N VAL A 104 -9.59 8.47 -1.17
CA VAL A 104 -9.71 8.36 0.29
C VAL A 104 -9.32 6.96 0.77
N ARG A 105 -9.85 5.90 0.15
CA ARG A 105 -9.53 4.52 0.53
C ARG A 105 -8.07 4.20 0.25
N TYR A 106 -7.52 4.67 -0.87
CA TYR A 106 -6.11 4.52 -1.18
C TYR A 106 -5.21 5.18 -0.12
N ALA A 107 -5.54 6.39 0.35
CA ALA A 107 -4.81 7.05 1.43
C ALA A 107 -4.84 6.22 2.73
N PHE A 108 -6.00 5.69 3.11
CA PHE A 108 -6.12 4.81 4.27
C PHE A 108 -5.30 3.53 4.12
N ILE A 109 -5.30 2.91 2.93
CA ILE A 109 -4.49 1.70 2.67
C ILE A 109 -3.00 2.00 2.87
N LEU A 110 -2.50 3.14 2.37
CA LEU A 110 -1.09 3.52 2.56
C LEU A 110 -0.74 3.72 4.04
N ILE A 111 -1.54 4.50 4.77
CA ILE A 111 -1.23 4.86 6.17
C ILE A 111 -1.47 3.68 7.10
N LEU A 112 -2.66 3.09 7.09
CA LEU A 112 -3.01 1.98 7.98
C LEU A 112 -2.22 0.72 7.62
N GLY A 113 -2.00 0.47 6.34
CA GLY A 113 -1.15 -0.63 5.87
C GLY A 113 0.30 -0.47 6.32
N GLY A 114 0.84 0.75 6.24
CA GLY A 114 2.17 1.07 6.76
C GLY A 114 2.28 0.84 8.27
N ILE A 115 1.29 1.32 9.03
CA ILE A 115 1.23 1.14 10.49
C ILE A 115 1.14 -0.35 10.84
N ALA A 116 0.22 -1.09 10.21
CA ALA A 116 0.06 -2.52 10.44
C ALA A 116 1.34 -3.31 10.12
N GLY A 117 2.04 -2.96 9.05
CA GLY A 117 3.35 -3.55 8.72
C GLY A 117 4.42 -3.23 9.75
N ASN A 118 4.44 -2.01 10.31
CA ASN A 118 5.36 -1.64 11.38
C ASN A 118 5.04 -2.37 12.70
N ILE A 119 3.76 -2.57 13.02
CA ILE A 119 3.32 -3.38 14.17
C ILE A 119 3.73 -4.85 13.98
N ALA A 120 3.53 -5.40 12.78
CA ALA A 120 3.98 -6.75 12.46
C ALA A 120 5.50 -6.88 12.57
N SER A 121 6.25 -5.89 12.06
CA SER A 121 7.70 -5.82 12.20
C SER A 121 8.13 -5.72 13.67
N PHE A 122 7.40 -4.97 14.50
CA PHE A 122 7.65 -4.88 15.94
C PHE A 122 7.46 -6.23 16.64
N ALA A 123 6.39 -6.96 16.33
CA ALA A 123 6.11 -8.26 16.92
C ALA A 123 7.08 -9.36 16.46
N LEU A 124 7.55 -9.29 15.20
CA LEU A 124 8.34 -10.36 14.58
C LEU A 124 9.86 -10.12 14.63
N ASN A 125 10.31 -8.87 14.79
CA ASN A 125 11.72 -8.52 14.74
C ASN A 125 12.09 -7.32 15.64
N ASN A 126 13.26 -7.39 16.27
CA ASN A 126 13.83 -6.32 17.09
C ASN A 126 14.74 -5.34 16.32
N SER A 127 15.02 -5.60 15.04
CA SER A 127 15.83 -4.71 14.21
C SER A 127 15.17 -3.34 13.98
N VAL A 128 16.02 -2.32 13.84
CA VAL A 128 15.60 -0.98 13.40
C VAL A 128 15.06 -1.05 11.98
N SER A 129 13.93 -0.40 11.73
CA SER A 129 13.27 -0.41 10.42
C SER A 129 12.78 0.97 10.03
N VAL A 130 12.89 1.27 8.74
CA VAL A 130 12.42 2.50 8.08
C VAL A 130 11.92 2.15 6.68
N GLY A 131 11.13 3.03 6.08
CA GLY A 131 10.68 2.96 4.69
C GLY A 131 9.18 2.79 4.55
N SER A 132 8.66 3.23 3.41
CA SER A 132 7.26 3.02 3.03
C SER A 132 7.00 1.63 2.43
N SER A 133 7.96 0.72 2.46
CA SER A 133 7.83 -0.63 1.91
C SER A 133 6.69 -1.40 2.55
N THR A 134 6.40 -1.17 3.84
CA THR A 134 5.23 -1.72 4.54
C THR A 134 3.91 -1.27 3.90
N ALA A 135 3.80 0.00 3.51
CA ALA A 135 2.65 0.55 2.80
C ALA A 135 2.55 -0.02 1.37
N VAL A 136 3.69 -0.21 0.69
CA VAL A 136 3.74 -0.84 -0.64
C VAL A 136 3.27 -2.29 -0.59
N PHE A 137 3.75 -3.08 0.38
CA PHE A 137 3.30 -4.46 0.56
C PHE A 137 1.83 -4.55 0.92
N ALA A 138 1.31 -3.63 1.75
CA ALA A 138 -0.12 -3.54 2.02
C ALA A 138 -0.92 -3.26 0.75
N LEU A 139 -0.42 -2.37 -0.12
CA LEU A 139 -1.06 -2.09 -1.40
C LEU A 139 -1.15 -3.34 -2.28
N PHE A 140 -0.06 -4.10 -2.41
CA PHE A 140 -0.06 -5.37 -3.14
C PHE A 140 -1.04 -6.38 -2.51
N GLY A 141 -1.06 -6.50 -1.19
CA GLY A 141 -2.01 -7.35 -0.48
C GLY A 141 -3.47 -7.02 -0.81
N CYS A 142 -3.84 -5.73 -0.74
CA CYS A 142 -5.19 -5.28 -1.10
C CYS A 142 -5.53 -5.59 -2.57
N LEU A 143 -4.59 -5.36 -3.49
CA LEU A 143 -4.77 -5.62 -4.92
C LEU A 143 -5.02 -7.10 -5.23
N LEU A 144 -4.27 -7.99 -4.57
CA LEU A 144 -4.46 -9.44 -4.68
C LEU A 144 -5.85 -9.83 -4.18
N LEU A 145 -6.24 -9.37 -2.99
CA LEU A 145 -7.54 -9.69 -2.39
C LEU A 145 -8.70 -9.17 -3.25
N SER A 146 -8.61 -7.94 -3.76
CA SER A 146 -9.67 -7.35 -4.59
C SER A 146 -9.91 -8.12 -5.89
N ARG A 147 -8.86 -8.72 -6.45
CA ARG A 147 -8.99 -9.57 -7.63
C ARG A 147 -9.62 -10.92 -7.29
N CYS A 148 -9.25 -11.53 -6.16
CA CYS A 148 -9.87 -12.77 -5.67
C CYS A 148 -11.38 -12.60 -5.42
N PHE A 149 -11.81 -11.55 -4.70
CA PHE A 149 -13.23 -11.34 -4.41
C PHE A 149 -14.09 -11.11 -5.66
N LYS A 150 -13.57 -10.40 -6.66
CA LYS A 150 -14.32 -10.11 -7.90
C LYS A 150 -14.53 -11.38 -8.73
N THR A 151 -13.57 -12.30 -8.72
CA THR A 151 -13.69 -13.60 -9.41
C THR A 151 -14.72 -14.51 -8.72
N THR A 152 -14.78 -14.51 -7.39
CA THR A 152 -15.78 -15.29 -6.63
C THR A 152 -17.20 -14.87 -6.98
N PHE A 153 -17.48 -13.56 -6.99
CA PHE A 153 -18.82 -13.04 -7.25
C PHE A 153 -19.33 -13.32 -8.67
N ILE A 154 -18.43 -13.30 -9.68
CA ILE A 154 -18.78 -13.62 -11.07
C ILE A 154 -19.07 -15.12 -11.24
N CYS A 155 -18.34 -15.99 -10.54
CA CYS A 155 -18.60 -17.43 -10.59
C CYS A 155 -19.91 -17.81 -9.90
N GLU A 156 -20.26 -17.15 -8.80
CA GLU A 156 -21.52 -17.40 -8.10
C GLU A 156 -22.73 -16.92 -8.91
N ASN A 157 -22.60 -15.80 -9.63
CA ASN A 157 -23.69 -15.23 -10.42
C ASN A 157 -23.83 -15.84 -11.82
N ASN A 158 -22.79 -16.50 -12.34
CA ASN A 158 -22.80 -17.13 -13.67
C ASN A 158 -22.52 -18.62 -13.52
N ARG A 159 -23.62 -19.39 -13.37
CA ARG A 159 -23.71 -20.83 -13.09
C ARG A 159 -23.14 -21.71 -14.22
N SER A 160 -21.92 -21.44 -14.67
CA SER A 160 -21.18 -22.24 -15.65
C SER A 160 -20.14 -23.09 -14.92
N GLU A 161 -20.41 -24.40 -14.88
CA GLU A 161 -19.70 -25.43 -14.10
C GLU A 161 -18.19 -25.56 -14.42
N TYR A 162 -17.70 -24.89 -15.47
CA TYR A 162 -16.32 -25.00 -15.94
C TYR A 162 -15.35 -23.95 -15.35
N CYS A 163 -15.84 -22.86 -14.76
CA CYS A 163 -14.96 -21.82 -14.18
C CYS A 163 -14.43 -22.19 -12.78
N CYS A 164 -15.14 -23.06 -12.06
CA CYS A 164 -14.92 -23.32 -10.65
C CYS A 164 -13.72 -24.24 -10.37
N SER A 165 -13.35 -25.15 -11.27
CA SER A 165 -12.33 -26.18 -10.98
C SER A 165 -10.90 -25.64 -10.94
N CYS A 166 -10.58 -24.61 -11.74
CA CYS A 166 -9.20 -24.10 -11.86
C CYS A 166 -8.88 -23.02 -10.80
N CYS A 167 -9.85 -22.19 -10.41
CA CYS A 167 -9.65 -21.12 -9.41
C CYS A 167 -9.79 -21.64 -7.97
N TYR A 168 -10.76 -22.53 -7.70
CA TYR A 168 -10.94 -23.13 -6.38
C TYR A 168 -9.73 -23.98 -5.95
N LYS A 169 -9.17 -24.80 -6.86
CA LYS A 169 -8.01 -25.66 -6.57
C LYS A 169 -6.71 -24.88 -6.28
N SER A 170 -6.53 -23.69 -6.84
CA SER A 170 -5.34 -22.86 -6.55
C SER A 170 -5.48 -22.01 -5.29
N CYS A 171 -6.69 -21.57 -4.94
CA CYS A 171 -6.93 -20.75 -3.74
C CYS A 171 -7.06 -21.57 -2.45
N THR A 172 -7.66 -22.76 -2.49
CA THR A 172 -7.87 -23.58 -1.29
C THR A 172 -6.64 -24.39 -0.86
N ARG A 173 -5.70 -24.66 -1.79
CA ARG A 173 -4.44 -25.36 -1.44
C ARG A 173 -3.48 -24.53 -0.58
N PHE A 174 -3.68 -23.21 -0.50
CA PHE A 174 -2.86 -22.32 0.32
C PHE A 174 -3.47 -22.01 1.69
N ILE A 175 -4.78 -22.23 1.88
CA ILE A 175 -5.49 -21.86 3.11
C ILE A 175 -5.87 -23.09 3.95
N TYR A 176 -5.97 -24.29 3.38
CA TYR A 176 -6.39 -25.51 4.11
C TYR A 176 -5.35 -26.65 4.09
N ALA A 177 -4.06 -26.33 4.03
CA ALA A 177 -3.00 -27.33 4.21
C ALA A 177 -2.55 -27.43 5.68
N LYS A 178 -3.45 -27.93 6.56
CA LYS A 178 -3.19 -28.71 7.79
C LYS A 178 -4.42 -28.67 8.71
N CYS A 179 -5.26 -29.70 8.58
CA CYS A 179 -5.69 -30.60 9.66
C CYS A 179 -6.27 -31.85 8.99
#